data_AF-W9JBF6-F1
#
_entry.id   AF-W9JBF6-F1
#
_cell.length_a   1.000
_cell.length_b   1.000
_cell.length_c   1.000
_cell.angle_alpha   90.00
_cell.angle_beta   90.00
_cell.angle_gamma   90.00
#
_symmetry.space_group_name_H-M   'P 1'
#
loop_
_entity.id
_entity.type
_entity.pdbx_description
1 polymer ?
#
loop_
_entity_poly.entity_id
_entity_poly.type
_entity_poly.pdbx_seq_one_letter_code
_entity_poly.pdbx_strand_id
1 'polypeptide(L)'
;MTAQNLLREYQGHIVPQSYNAGFVALSFVVSLVGAGSTLELINRRTGLRGLYNHLLLMSSAVTMGGVSIWCMHFVGNRAIDLADGEPDMQVAYSSGFTAVSFFVPILVLLAAFVAVGTNNSVSWWRLITGGVLCGTAVCGMHYLGNASIDNYTCVYRPAYVVSSAIIAIVASNVALAMFFVFRAMWANSWWKRVISAVVLAGAVSGMHWCAAVGTHYRLVKIKPEGNEPSRSATVVVVICLSLSACFIIAISAILRARNMRRSALRAQQITLGAAIFDKAGRILVDPDGCVPSTVVTDSFLEKNTKEGFNIGHPLFHWMFLASRNWGMISSLVGGMRQHVSQLPHSRTHKDRRRGIQLVSDHGEMIESYDMIFRELFCLAAAALADQLRNDITSIGVLWDEILPTGANGRRPRAQQQKPGQGGFAPEAIETGDDKHDSLNMAEKGINIRQQDYGRGSLMFLISRADSDRDAERFVSAGYRFAELHQVSEIIRSSMHAKSHEFETKLRDMSTYTSEQNHLLPGVHLGFFAIRARVSSGFEVLARKGWSPSV
;
A
#
# COMPACT_ATOMS: atom_id res chain seq x y z
N MET A 1 0.51 -33.28 -49.37
CA MET A 1 0.23 -33.00 -50.80
C MET A 1 1.21 -31.92 -51.26
N THR A 2 1.61 -31.87 -52.54
CA THR A 2 2.43 -30.74 -53.04
C THR A 2 1.63 -29.43 -52.94
N ALA A 3 2.28 -28.31 -52.57
CA ALA A 3 1.64 -27.01 -52.39
C ALA A 3 0.80 -26.57 -53.62
N GLN A 4 1.22 -26.95 -54.83
CA GLN A 4 0.46 -26.69 -56.07
C GLN A 4 -0.87 -27.45 -56.17
N ASN A 5 -0.97 -28.66 -55.60
CA ASN A 5 -2.22 -29.44 -55.59
C ASN A 5 -3.22 -28.85 -54.59
N LEU A 6 -2.74 -28.41 -53.42
CA LEU A 6 -3.55 -27.72 -52.43
C LEU A 6 -4.04 -26.34 -52.93
N LEU A 7 -3.21 -25.63 -53.71
CA LEU A 7 -3.62 -24.38 -54.37
C LEU A 7 -4.80 -24.63 -55.31
N ARG A 8 -4.72 -25.64 -56.18
CA ARG A 8 -5.79 -25.96 -57.12
C ARG A 8 -7.09 -26.39 -56.44
N GLU A 9 -6.99 -27.03 -55.28
CA GLU A 9 -8.15 -27.51 -54.52
C GLU A 9 -8.85 -26.38 -53.73
N TYR A 10 -8.08 -25.47 -53.12
CA TYR A 10 -8.62 -24.46 -52.20
C TYR A 10 -8.64 -23.02 -52.74
N GLN A 11 -8.07 -22.73 -53.91
CA GLN A 11 -8.09 -21.39 -54.50
C GLN A 11 -9.53 -20.91 -54.72
N GLY A 12 -9.87 -19.76 -54.14
CA GLY A 12 -11.22 -19.19 -54.18
C GLY A 12 -12.25 -19.86 -53.26
N HIS A 13 -11.89 -20.94 -52.55
CA HIS A 13 -12.77 -21.63 -51.61
C HIS A 13 -12.48 -21.21 -50.16
N ILE A 14 -13.43 -21.46 -49.27
CA ILE A 14 -13.27 -21.22 -47.83
C ILE A 14 -12.48 -22.41 -47.25
N VAL A 15 -11.36 -22.11 -46.59
CA VAL A 15 -10.50 -23.12 -45.99
C VAL A 15 -11.03 -23.47 -44.59
N PRO A 16 -11.12 -24.76 -44.22
CA PRO A 16 -11.51 -25.16 -42.87
C PRO A 16 -10.49 -24.66 -41.84
N GLN A 17 -11.01 -24.24 -40.68
CA GLN A 17 -10.22 -23.67 -39.59
C GLN A 17 -10.37 -24.53 -38.32
N SER A 18 -9.26 -24.76 -37.65
CA SER A 18 -9.20 -25.41 -36.33
C SER A 18 -8.47 -24.49 -35.34
N TYR A 19 -8.69 -24.71 -34.04
CA TYR A 19 -8.15 -23.83 -33.00
C TYR A 19 -7.22 -24.59 -32.05
N ASN A 20 -5.99 -24.10 -31.90
CA ASN A 20 -5.04 -24.61 -30.93
C ASN A 20 -5.27 -24.00 -29.54
N ALA A 21 -5.80 -24.78 -28.61
CA ALA A 21 -6.13 -24.33 -27.26
C ALA A 21 -4.93 -23.72 -26.49
N GLY A 22 -3.71 -24.18 -26.75
CA GLY A 22 -2.50 -23.64 -26.11
C GLY A 22 -2.23 -22.20 -26.50
N PHE A 23 -2.31 -21.88 -27.80
CA PHE A 23 -2.15 -20.51 -28.29
C PHE A 23 -3.33 -19.61 -27.92
N VAL A 24 -4.55 -20.15 -27.82
CA VAL A 24 -5.71 -19.43 -27.27
C VAL A 24 -5.42 -18.96 -25.84
N ALA A 25 -5.00 -19.88 -24.96
CA ALA A 25 -4.65 -19.55 -23.58
C ALA A 25 -3.46 -18.58 -23.50
N LEU A 26 -2.41 -18.80 -24.31
CA LEU A 26 -1.25 -17.92 -24.36
C LEU A 26 -1.61 -16.49 -24.78
N SER A 27 -2.48 -16.33 -25.78
CA SER A 27 -2.94 -15.01 -26.23
C SER A 27 -3.63 -14.22 -25.10
N PHE A 28 -4.43 -14.91 -24.28
CA PHE A 28 -5.07 -14.31 -23.11
C PHE A 28 -4.03 -13.92 -22.04
N VAL A 29 -3.05 -14.78 -21.76
CA VAL A 29 -1.97 -14.47 -20.80
C VAL A 29 -1.15 -13.25 -21.24
N VAL A 30 -0.79 -13.17 -22.53
CA VAL A 30 -0.10 -12.01 -23.10
C VAL A 30 -0.95 -10.75 -22.94
N SER A 31 -2.26 -10.86 -23.21
CA SER A 31 -3.19 -9.74 -23.02
C SER A 31 -3.25 -9.28 -21.57
N LEU A 32 -3.29 -10.23 -20.63
CA LEU A 32 -3.32 -9.99 -19.18
C LEU A 32 -2.05 -9.32 -18.68
N VAL A 33 -0.88 -9.74 -19.15
CA VAL A 33 0.42 -9.12 -18.82
C VAL A 33 0.48 -7.68 -19.34
N GLY A 34 0.02 -7.44 -20.58
CA GLY A 34 -0.06 -6.09 -21.15
C GLY A 34 -1.03 -5.19 -20.38
N ALA A 35 -2.21 -5.69 -20.07
CA ALA A 35 -3.23 -4.97 -19.29
C ALA A 35 -2.73 -4.66 -17.87
N GLY A 36 -2.13 -5.64 -17.19
CA GLY A 36 -1.57 -5.48 -15.85
C GLY A 36 -0.45 -4.44 -15.81
N SER A 37 0.48 -4.48 -16.77
CA SER A 37 1.53 -3.48 -16.94
C SER A 37 0.97 -2.06 -17.12
N THR A 38 -0.04 -1.94 -17.98
CA THR A 38 -0.72 -0.66 -18.26
C THR A 38 -1.32 -0.07 -16.98
N LEU A 39 -2.07 -0.87 -16.22
CA LEU A 39 -2.72 -0.40 -14.99
C LEU A 39 -1.69 0.01 -13.92
N GLU A 40 -0.57 -0.70 -13.81
CA GLU A 40 0.51 -0.34 -12.88
C GLU A 40 1.19 0.98 -13.26
N LEU A 41 1.44 1.20 -14.55
CA LEU A 41 2.00 2.46 -15.07
C LEU A 41 1.05 3.65 -14.87
N ILE A 42 -0.24 3.48 -15.19
CA ILE A 42 -1.27 4.51 -14.96
C ILE A 42 -1.42 4.83 -13.46
N ASN A 43 -1.28 3.83 -12.59
CA ASN A 43 -1.37 4.04 -11.15
C ASN A 43 -0.17 4.81 -10.58
N ARG A 44 1.01 4.72 -11.21
CA ARG A 44 2.21 5.47 -10.80
C ARG A 44 2.17 6.94 -11.21
N ARG A 45 1.29 7.30 -12.14
CA ARG A 45 1.09 8.68 -12.57
C ARG A 45 0.45 9.49 -11.45
N THR A 46 1.20 10.43 -10.89
CA THR A 46 0.79 11.28 -9.75
C THR A 46 0.39 12.70 -10.17
N GLY A 47 0.61 13.08 -11.43
CA GLY A 47 0.27 14.41 -11.91
C GLY A 47 0.11 14.51 -13.43
N LEU A 48 -0.33 15.68 -13.88
CA LEU A 48 -0.55 16.01 -15.29
C LEU A 48 0.70 16.52 -16.01
N ARG A 49 1.68 17.04 -15.26
CA ARG A 49 2.88 17.70 -15.77
C ARG A 49 4.15 16.95 -15.38
N GLY A 50 5.22 17.16 -16.16
CA GLY A 50 6.56 16.63 -15.90
C GLY A 50 6.91 15.43 -16.78
N LEU A 51 8.18 15.38 -17.21
CA LEU A 51 8.69 14.36 -18.14
C LEU A 51 8.39 12.93 -17.67
N TYR A 52 8.54 12.67 -16.36
CA TYR A 52 8.23 11.37 -15.77
C TYR A 52 6.75 10.95 -15.97
N ASN A 53 5.80 11.86 -15.76
CA ASN A 53 4.38 11.58 -15.95
C ASN A 53 4.00 11.40 -17.43
N HIS A 54 4.68 12.11 -18.34
CA HIS A 54 4.51 11.91 -19.78
C HIS A 54 5.07 10.56 -20.23
N LEU A 55 6.26 10.18 -19.75
CA LEU A 55 6.85 8.87 -20.02
C LEU A 55 5.96 7.74 -19.52
N LEU A 56 5.43 7.84 -18.30
CA LEU A 56 4.48 6.85 -17.77
C LEU A 56 3.22 6.71 -18.64
N LEU A 57 2.68 7.84 -19.12
CA LEU A 57 1.49 7.84 -19.97
C LEU A 57 1.77 7.19 -21.34
N MET A 58 2.89 7.56 -21.97
CA MET A 58 3.34 6.97 -23.23
C MET A 58 3.59 5.48 -23.08
N SER A 59 4.32 5.06 -22.04
CA SER A 59 4.57 3.65 -21.75
C SER A 59 3.28 2.88 -21.48
N SER A 60 2.27 3.50 -20.85
CA SER A 60 0.95 2.88 -20.64
C SER A 60 0.25 2.64 -21.98
N ALA A 61 0.25 3.63 -22.88
CA ALA A 61 -0.36 3.49 -24.20
C ALA A 61 0.34 2.42 -25.06
N VAL A 62 1.68 2.38 -25.02
CA VAL A 62 2.48 1.38 -25.73
C VAL A 62 2.27 -0.03 -25.17
N THR A 63 2.22 -0.20 -23.85
CA THR A 63 1.97 -1.52 -23.24
C THR A 63 0.56 -2.03 -23.51
N MET A 64 -0.45 -1.15 -23.46
CA MET A 64 -1.82 -1.52 -23.79
C MET A 64 -1.98 -1.82 -25.28
N GLY A 65 -1.61 -0.90 -26.16
CA GLY A 65 -1.77 -1.05 -27.61
C GLY A 65 -0.87 -2.13 -28.20
N GLY A 66 0.40 -2.15 -27.79
CA GLY A 66 1.40 -3.09 -28.31
C GLY A 66 1.30 -4.49 -27.72
N VAL A 67 1.26 -4.62 -26.38
CA VAL A 67 1.27 -5.95 -25.73
C VAL A 67 -0.14 -6.48 -25.54
N SER A 68 -1.01 -5.70 -24.90
CA SER A 68 -2.33 -6.22 -24.52
C SER A 68 -3.22 -6.47 -25.73
N ILE A 69 -3.13 -5.61 -26.75
CA ILE A 69 -3.96 -5.61 -27.95
C ILE A 69 -3.23 -6.28 -29.12
N TRP A 70 -2.14 -5.68 -29.63
CA TRP A 70 -1.47 -6.15 -30.85
C TRP A 70 -0.82 -7.54 -30.69
N CYS A 71 0.02 -7.74 -29.66
CA CYS A 71 0.65 -9.06 -29.44
C CYS A 71 -0.41 -10.14 -29.20
N MET A 72 -1.46 -9.83 -28.43
CA MET A 72 -2.58 -10.75 -28.23
C MET A 72 -3.20 -11.20 -29.56
N HIS A 73 -3.50 -10.29 -30.49
CA HIS A 73 -4.11 -10.64 -31.77
C HIS A 73 -3.20 -11.50 -32.63
N PHE A 74 -1.92 -11.17 -32.75
CA PHE A 74 -1.00 -11.98 -33.56
C PHE A 74 -0.71 -13.35 -32.93
N VAL A 75 -0.71 -13.48 -31.60
CA VAL A 75 -0.68 -14.79 -30.92
C VAL A 75 -2.00 -15.54 -31.11
N GLY A 76 -3.13 -14.84 -31.07
CA GLY A 76 -4.47 -15.40 -31.31
C GLY A 76 -4.62 -15.95 -32.73
N ASN A 77 -4.23 -15.19 -33.75
CA ASN A 77 -4.24 -15.66 -35.14
C ASN A 77 -3.31 -16.86 -35.35
N ARG A 78 -2.30 -17.08 -34.49
CA ARG A 78 -1.45 -18.29 -34.54
C ARG A 78 -2.11 -19.51 -33.96
N ALA A 79 -3.18 -19.35 -33.18
CA ALA A 79 -4.01 -20.45 -32.77
C ALA A 79 -4.96 -20.92 -33.86
N ILE A 80 -5.13 -20.15 -34.94
CA ILE A 80 -6.00 -20.51 -36.06
C ILE A 80 -5.17 -21.31 -37.07
N ASP A 81 -5.37 -22.62 -37.04
CA ASP A 81 -4.72 -23.53 -37.98
C ASP A 81 -5.64 -23.74 -39.18
N LEU A 82 -5.18 -23.30 -40.35
CA LEU A 82 -5.87 -23.46 -41.63
C LEU A 82 -5.45 -24.76 -42.32
N ALA A 83 -6.41 -25.45 -42.93
CA ALA A 83 -6.21 -26.70 -43.68
C ALA A 83 -5.34 -27.73 -42.95
N ASP A 84 -5.82 -28.15 -41.78
CA ASP A 84 -5.21 -29.20 -40.96
C ASP A 84 -3.74 -28.94 -40.59
N GLY A 85 -3.31 -27.67 -40.59
CA GLY A 85 -1.99 -27.25 -40.13
C GLY A 85 -0.88 -27.27 -41.19
N GLU A 86 -1.21 -27.42 -42.47
CA GLU A 86 -0.21 -27.45 -43.55
C GLU A 86 0.62 -26.13 -43.55
N PRO A 87 1.97 -26.19 -43.47
CA PRO A 87 2.83 -25.03 -43.26
C PRO A 87 2.75 -23.97 -44.38
N ASP A 88 2.50 -24.39 -45.62
CA ASP A 88 2.48 -23.51 -46.80
C ASP A 88 1.17 -22.74 -46.97
N MET A 89 0.13 -23.14 -46.24
CA MET A 89 -1.20 -22.52 -46.29
C MET A 89 -1.50 -21.65 -45.07
N GLN A 90 -0.51 -21.40 -44.22
CA GLN A 90 -0.68 -20.57 -43.03
C GLN A 90 -0.64 -19.08 -43.38
N VAL A 91 -1.28 -18.27 -42.54
CA VAL A 91 -1.46 -16.83 -42.74
C VAL A 91 -0.12 -16.10 -42.88
N ALA A 92 0.03 -15.35 -43.98
CA ALA A 92 1.15 -14.47 -44.28
C ALA A 92 0.70 -13.01 -44.18
N TYR A 93 1.57 -12.14 -43.68
CA TYR A 93 1.25 -10.75 -43.37
C TYR A 93 2.10 -9.79 -44.18
N SER A 94 1.49 -8.72 -44.67
CA SER A 94 2.20 -7.60 -45.29
C SER A 94 2.87 -6.73 -44.23
N SER A 95 4.09 -6.28 -44.51
CA SER A 95 4.87 -5.42 -43.61
C SER A 95 4.16 -4.12 -43.24
N GLY A 96 3.61 -3.43 -44.25
CA GLY A 96 3.04 -2.10 -44.12
C GLY A 96 1.82 -2.08 -43.21
N PHE A 97 0.79 -2.87 -43.54
CA PHE A 97 -0.43 -2.92 -42.73
C PHE A 97 -0.19 -3.47 -41.32
N THR A 98 0.79 -4.37 -41.14
CA THR A 98 1.20 -4.87 -39.82
C THR A 98 1.82 -3.77 -38.95
N ALA A 99 2.60 -2.87 -39.54
CA ALA A 99 3.13 -1.70 -38.82
C ALA A 99 2.01 -0.71 -38.48
N VAL A 100 1.10 -0.44 -39.41
CA VAL A 100 -0.04 0.47 -39.16
C VAL A 100 -0.94 -0.11 -38.06
N SER A 101 -1.20 -1.41 -38.05
CA SER A 101 -1.98 -2.08 -36.99
C SER A 101 -1.32 -2.00 -35.61
N PHE A 102 0.01 -1.84 -35.54
CA PHE A 102 0.72 -1.61 -34.28
C PHE A 102 0.55 -0.17 -33.75
N PHE A 103 0.75 0.83 -34.60
CA PHE A 103 0.78 2.24 -34.16
C PHE A 103 -0.60 2.85 -33.91
N VAL A 104 -1.60 2.52 -34.74
CA VAL A 104 -2.96 3.07 -34.62
C VAL A 104 -3.57 2.90 -33.22
N PRO A 105 -3.63 1.68 -32.62
CA PRO A 105 -4.22 1.53 -31.29
C PRO A 105 -3.44 2.30 -30.21
N ILE A 106 -2.11 2.42 -30.34
CA ILE A 106 -1.28 3.17 -29.40
C ILE A 106 -1.67 4.65 -29.41
N LEU A 107 -1.84 5.25 -30.59
CA LEU A 107 -2.22 6.66 -30.72
C LEU A 107 -3.64 6.92 -30.17
N VAL A 108 -4.60 6.04 -30.49
CA VAL A 108 -5.98 6.17 -30.00
C VAL A 108 -6.03 6.01 -28.48
N LEU A 109 -5.30 5.04 -27.91
CA LEU A 109 -5.23 4.83 -26.46
C LEU A 109 -4.51 5.95 -25.74
N LEU A 110 -3.48 6.55 -26.36
CA LEU A 110 -2.81 7.72 -25.82
C LEU A 110 -3.81 8.88 -25.69
N ALA A 111 -4.59 9.16 -26.74
CA ALA A 111 -5.63 10.17 -26.72
C ALA A 111 -6.70 9.86 -25.63
N ALA A 112 -7.12 8.58 -25.53
CA ALA A 112 -8.06 8.14 -24.50
C ALA A 112 -7.51 8.37 -23.08
N PHE A 113 -6.26 7.99 -22.81
CA PHE A 113 -5.64 8.15 -21.49
C PHE A 113 -5.40 9.61 -21.14
N VAL A 114 -5.05 10.47 -22.11
CA VAL A 114 -4.98 11.92 -21.92
C VAL A 114 -6.37 12.47 -21.56
N ALA A 115 -7.41 12.13 -22.32
CA ALA A 115 -8.77 12.64 -22.10
C ALA A 115 -9.32 12.25 -20.72
N VAL A 116 -9.11 11.01 -20.29
CA VAL A 116 -9.55 10.50 -18.99
C VAL A 116 -8.75 11.11 -17.83
N GLY A 117 -7.45 11.34 -18.01
CA GLY A 117 -6.53 11.70 -16.93
C GLY A 117 -6.49 13.17 -16.49
N THR A 118 -7.47 14.00 -16.87
CA THR A 118 -7.40 15.49 -16.79
C THR A 118 -7.93 16.14 -15.50
N ASN A 119 -8.58 15.46 -14.56
CA ASN A 119 -9.04 16.10 -13.31
C ASN A 119 -9.19 15.11 -12.13
N ASN A 120 -9.14 15.62 -10.89
CA ASN A 120 -9.22 14.82 -9.65
C ASN A 120 -10.61 14.24 -9.36
N SER A 121 -11.64 14.66 -10.09
CA SER A 121 -13.01 14.16 -9.95
C SER A 121 -13.35 13.17 -11.07
N VAL A 122 -13.90 12.01 -10.70
CA VAL A 122 -14.36 10.98 -11.65
C VAL A 122 -15.55 11.53 -12.43
N SER A 123 -15.30 12.00 -13.65
CA SER A 123 -16.36 12.41 -14.58
C SER A 123 -16.81 11.19 -15.39
N TRP A 124 -18.03 10.71 -15.14
CA TRP A 124 -18.62 9.56 -15.85
C TRP A 124 -18.64 9.75 -17.37
N TRP A 125 -18.82 10.98 -17.87
CA TRP A 125 -18.76 11.25 -19.30
C TRP A 125 -17.37 10.97 -19.90
N ARG A 126 -16.30 11.37 -19.21
CA ARG A 126 -14.92 11.11 -19.65
C ARG A 126 -14.58 9.63 -19.61
N LEU A 127 -15.11 8.93 -18.60
CA LEU A 127 -14.97 7.50 -18.46
C LEU A 127 -15.64 6.75 -19.63
N ILE A 128 -16.88 7.14 -19.96
CA ILE A 128 -17.61 6.58 -21.10
C ILE A 128 -16.89 6.85 -22.41
N THR A 129 -16.47 8.09 -22.63
CA THR A 129 -15.71 8.49 -23.83
C THR A 129 -14.40 7.71 -23.94
N GLY A 130 -13.66 7.56 -22.83
CA GLY A 130 -12.43 6.79 -22.78
C GLY A 130 -12.66 5.29 -23.04
N GLY A 131 -13.75 4.73 -22.55
CA GLY A 131 -14.13 3.33 -22.79
C GLY A 131 -14.52 3.07 -24.24
N VAL A 132 -15.25 4.00 -24.87
CA VAL A 132 -15.58 3.93 -26.30
C VAL A 132 -14.32 4.03 -27.16
N LEU A 133 -13.42 4.97 -26.86
CA LEU A 133 -12.13 5.09 -27.57
C LEU A 133 -11.27 3.83 -27.41
N CYS A 134 -11.21 3.26 -26.19
CA CYS A 134 -10.50 2.01 -25.93
C CYS A 134 -11.12 0.84 -26.71
N GLY A 135 -12.44 0.67 -26.67
CA GLY A 135 -13.13 -0.37 -27.44
C GLY A 135 -12.92 -0.21 -28.95
N THR A 136 -12.94 1.03 -29.45
CA THR A 136 -12.67 1.35 -30.86
C THR A 136 -11.23 1.02 -31.24
N ALA A 137 -10.24 1.30 -30.37
CA ALA A 137 -8.85 0.92 -30.59
C ALA A 137 -8.67 -0.59 -30.68
N VAL A 138 -9.36 -1.33 -29.81
CA VAL A 138 -9.36 -2.79 -29.75
C VAL A 138 -9.94 -3.39 -31.04
N CYS A 139 -11.14 -2.96 -31.46
CA CYS A 139 -11.76 -3.42 -32.71
C CYS A 139 -10.99 -2.98 -33.95
N GLY A 140 -10.58 -1.71 -33.99
CA GLY A 140 -9.83 -1.13 -35.09
C GLY A 140 -8.53 -1.88 -35.35
N MET A 141 -7.78 -2.21 -34.29
CA MET A 141 -6.58 -3.03 -34.46
C MET A 141 -6.90 -4.42 -35.00
N HIS A 142 -7.93 -5.11 -34.51
CA HIS A 142 -8.25 -6.46 -34.99
C HIS A 142 -8.56 -6.50 -36.49
N TYR A 143 -9.41 -5.58 -36.98
CA TYR A 143 -9.74 -5.54 -38.41
C TYR A 143 -8.56 -5.06 -39.26
N LEU A 144 -7.75 -4.14 -38.75
CA LEU A 144 -6.54 -3.69 -39.43
C LEU A 144 -5.45 -4.78 -39.46
N GLY A 145 -5.38 -5.63 -38.44
CA GLY A 145 -4.56 -6.83 -38.40
C GLY A 145 -5.05 -7.91 -39.37
N ASN A 146 -6.37 -8.11 -39.48
CA ASN A 146 -6.92 -8.99 -40.51
C ASN A 146 -6.69 -8.43 -41.93
N ALA A 147 -6.74 -7.11 -42.10
CA ALA A 147 -6.40 -6.47 -43.38
C ALA A 147 -4.92 -6.56 -43.72
N SER A 148 -4.03 -6.86 -42.76
CA SER A 148 -2.62 -7.12 -43.07
C SER A 148 -2.37 -8.51 -43.61
N ILE A 149 -3.36 -9.41 -43.59
CA ILE A 149 -3.29 -10.74 -44.18
C ILE A 149 -3.23 -10.62 -45.70
N ASP A 150 -2.14 -11.14 -46.28
CA ASP A 150 -1.83 -10.95 -47.70
C ASP A 150 -2.30 -12.14 -48.56
N ASN A 151 -2.23 -13.36 -48.02
CA ASN A 151 -2.54 -14.59 -48.77
C ASN A 151 -4.01 -15.01 -48.77
N TYR A 152 -4.82 -14.45 -47.87
CA TYR A 152 -6.25 -14.74 -47.73
C TYR A 152 -7.09 -13.46 -47.79
N THR A 153 -8.27 -13.56 -48.38
CA THR A 153 -9.33 -12.56 -48.21
C THR A 153 -10.22 -12.97 -47.05
N CYS A 154 -10.36 -12.09 -46.05
CA CYS A 154 -11.23 -12.32 -44.91
C CYS A 154 -12.68 -11.96 -45.26
N VAL A 155 -13.60 -12.92 -45.12
CA VAL A 155 -15.04 -12.71 -45.28
C VAL A 155 -15.68 -12.64 -43.91
N TYR A 156 -16.25 -11.47 -43.56
CA TYR A 156 -16.80 -11.20 -42.24
C TYR A 156 -18.31 -11.40 -42.20
N ARG A 157 -18.81 -12.09 -41.17
CA ARG A 157 -20.25 -12.13 -40.87
C ARG A 157 -20.66 -10.89 -40.06
N PRO A 158 -21.58 -10.03 -40.55
CA PRO A 158 -21.92 -8.77 -39.89
C PRO A 158 -22.36 -8.91 -38.43
N ALA A 159 -23.10 -9.97 -38.10
CA ALA A 159 -23.56 -10.23 -36.73
C ALA A 159 -22.40 -10.37 -35.72
N TYR A 160 -21.32 -11.05 -36.10
CA TYR A 160 -20.15 -11.23 -35.24
C TYR A 160 -19.32 -9.95 -35.14
N VAL A 161 -19.25 -9.15 -36.21
CA VAL A 161 -18.58 -7.85 -36.22
C VAL A 161 -19.27 -6.87 -35.26
N VAL A 162 -20.60 -6.80 -35.31
CA VAL A 162 -21.36 -5.93 -34.41
C VAL A 162 -21.26 -6.43 -32.97
N SER A 163 -21.38 -7.75 -32.75
CA SER A 163 -21.28 -8.33 -31.41
C SER A 163 -19.91 -8.14 -30.78
N SER A 164 -18.82 -8.33 -31.54
CA SER A 164 -17.46 -8.12 -31.06
C SER A 164 -17.21 -6.64 -30.71
N ALA A 165 -17.75 -5.70 -31.49
CA ALA A 165 -17.69 -4.27 -31.21
C ALA A 165 -18.42 -3.89 -29.92
N ILE A 166 -19.63 -4.44 -29.71
CA ILE A 166 -20.38 -4.24 -28.47
C ILE A 166 -19.60 -4.79 -27.27
N ILE A 167 -19.06 -6.01 -27.38
CA ILE A 167 -18.25 -6.62 -26.31
C ILE A 167 -17.06 -5.72 -25.96
N ALA A 168 -16.31 -5.24 -26.95
CA ALA A 168 -15.14 -4.40 -26.71
C ALA A 168 -15.51 -3.09 -26.00
N ILE A 169 -16.55 -2.39 -26.45
CA ILE A 169 -16.96 -1.12 -25.86
C ILE A 169 -17.48 -1.34 -24.44
N VAL A 170 -18.42 -2.27 -24.25
CA VAL A 170 -19.05 -2.50 -22.93
C VAL A 170 -18.01 -2.99 -21.92
N ALA A 171 -17.20 -3.99 -22.27
CA ALA A 171 -16.20 -4.53 -21.36
C ALA A 171 -15.08 -3.52 -21.07
N SER A 172 -14.66 -2.70 -22.04
CA SER A 172 -13.69 -1.62 -21.80
C SER A 172 -14.25 -0.55 -20.84
N ASN A 173 -15.53 -0.18 -20.99
CA ASN A 173 -16.20 0.73 -20.07
C ASN A 173 -16.26 0.18 -18.65
N VAL A 174 -16.64 -1.10 -18.49
CA VAL A 174 -16.68 -1.78 -17.18
C VAL A 174 -15.28 -1.84 -16.57
N ALA A 175 -14.27 -2.20 -17.35
CA ALA A 175 -12.89 -2.29 -16.88
C ALA A 175 -12.35 -0.93 -16.40
N LEU A 176 -12.57 0.14 -17.18
CA LEU A 176 -12.16 1.49 -16.80
C LEU A 176 -12.97 2.00 -15.60
N ALA A 177 -14.29 1.75 -15.55
CA ALA A 177 -15.12 2.14 -14.42
C ALA A 177 -14.62 1.49 -13.13
N MET A 178 -14.36 0.18 -13.18
CA MET A 178 -13.80 -0.55 -12.06
C MET A 178 -12.43 0.02 -11.67
N PHE A 179 -11.56 0.30 -12.64
CA PHE A 179 -10.25 0.88 -12.34
C PHE A 179 -10.33 2.26 -11.66
N PHE A 180 -11.14 3.19 -12.17
CA PHE A 180 -11.19 4.57 -11.69
C PHE A 180 -12.08 4.79 -10.46
N VAL A 181 -13.26 4.16 -10.39
CA VAL A 181 -14.17 4.29 -9.24
C VAL A 181 -13.54 3.66 -8.00
N PHE A 182 -12.88 2.51 -8.17
CA PHE A 182 -12.25 1.82 -7.05
C PHE A 182 -10.82 2.27 -6.77
N ARG A 183 -10.22 3.14 -7.59
CA ARG A 183 -8.88 3.73 -7.38
C ARG A 183 -8.73 4.37 -6.00
N ALA A 184 -9.74 5.14 -5.55
CA ALA A 184 -9.69 5.90 -4.30
C ALA A 184 -9.95 5.03 -3.06
N MET A 185 -10.85 4.06 -3.15
CA MET A 185 -11.19 3.21 -2.00
C MET A 185 -10.17 2.07 -1.80
N TRP A 186 -9.46 1.63 -2.84
CA TRP A 186 -8.77 0.32 -2.86
C TRP A 186 -7.26 0.38 -3.12
N ALA A 187 -6.63 1.54 -2.92
CA ALA A 187 -5.20 1.76 -3.18
C ALA A 187 -4.25 0.71 -2.53
N ASN A 188 -4.68 0.07 -1.43
CA ASN A 188 -3.91 -0.93 -0.68
C ASN A 188 -4.16 -2.41 -1.06
N SER A 189 -5.08 -2.74 -1.97
CA SER A 189 -5.44 -4.15 -2.23
C SER A 189 -5.03 -4.60 -3.65
N TRP A 190 -3.95 -5.36 -3.75
CA TRP A 190 -3.34 -5.77 -5.02
C TRP A 190 -4.21 -6.74 -5.83
N TRP A 191 -4.91 -7.67 -5.16
CA TRP A 191 -5.82 -8.63 -5.81
C TRP A 191 -6.92 -7.95 -6.64
N LYS A 192 -7.42 -6.80 -6.19
CA LYS A 192 -8.50 -6.09 -6.87
C LYS A 192 -8.04 -5.39 -8.16
N ARG A 193 -6.73 -5.09 -8.27
CA ARG A 193 -6.12 -4.61 -9.53
C ARG A 193 -6.00 -5.74 -10.55
N VAL A 194 -5.67 -6.94 -10.08
CA VAL A 194 -5.66 -8.14 -10.92
C VAL A 194 -7.03 -8.37 -11.53
N ILE A 195 -8.11 -8.20 -10.77
CA ILE A 195 -9.49 -8.29 -11.31
C ILE A 195 -9.71 -7.31 -12.47
N SER A 196 -9.35 -6.03 -12.30
CA SER A 196 -9.49 -5.05 -13.38
C SER A 196 -8.66 -5.40 -14.62
N ALA A 197 -7.44 -5.92 -14.43
CA ALA A 197 -6.58 -6.39 -15.54
C ALA A 197 -7.19 -7.60 -16.26
N VAL A 198 -7.79 -8.53 -15.52
CA VAL A 198 -8.50 -9.71 -16.07
C VAL A 198 -9.72 -9.28 -16.88
N VAL A 199 -10.52 -8.33 -16.40
CA VAL A 199 -11.67 -7.81 -17.17
C VAL A 199 -11.21 -7.12 -18.45
N LEU A 200 -10.13 -6.33 -18.39
CA LEU A 200 -9.58 -5.65 -19.55
C LEU A 200 -9.00 -6.63 -20.58
N ALA A 201 -8.25 -7.65 -20.13
CA ALA A 201 -7.75 -8.71 -20.99
C ALA A 201 -8.89 -9.56 -21.59
N GLY A 202 -9.94 -9.80 -20.79
CA GLY A 202 -11.17 -10.44 -21.24
C GLY A 202 -11.89 -9.62 -22.31
N ALA A 203 -11.90 -8.29 -22.22
CA ALA A 203 -12.46 -7.42 -23.25
C ALA A 203 -11.73 -7.58 -24.59
N VAL A 204 -10.40 -7.56 -24.56
CA VAL A 204 -9.56 -7.71 -25.77
C VAL A 204 -9.69 -9.11 -26.35
N SER A 205 -9.50 -10.14 -25.52
CA SER A 205 -9.54 -11.54 -25.95
C SER A 205 -10.93 -11.97 -26.39
N GLY A 206 -11.97 -11.62 -25.62
CA GLY A 206 -13.35 -11.93 -25.94
C GLY A 206 -13.80 -11.30 -27.26
N MET A 207 -13.45 -10.03 -27.52
CA MET A 207 -13.69 -9.41 -28.81
C MET A 207 -12.98 -10.17 -29.93
N HIS A 208 -11.68 -10.44 -29.76
CA HIS A 208 -10.86 -11.10 -30.79
C HIS A 208 -11.43 -12.46 -31.19
N TRP A 209 -11.74 -13.33 -30.22
CA TRP A 209 -12.26 -14.67 -30.51
C TRP A 209 -13.69 -14.62 -31.07
N CYS A 210 -14.52 -13.70 -30.60
CA CYS A 210 -15.85 -13.48 -31.18
C CYS A 210 -15.76 -13.09 -32.66
N ALA A 211 -14.85 -12.16 -33.00
CA ALA A 211 -14.62 -11.74 -34.38
C ALA A 211 -13.96 -12.84 -35.23
N ALA A 212 -13.03 -13.61 -34.66
CA ALA A 212 -12.34 -14.70 -35.35
C ALA A 212 -13.30 -15.83 -35.75
N VAL A 213 -14.22 -16.24 -34.86
CA VAL A 213 -15.26 -17.24 -35.19
C VAL A 213 -16.18 -16.77 -36.32
N GLY A 214 -16.40 -15.46 -36.43
CA GLY A 214 -17.18 -14.84 -37.49
C GLY A 214 -16.44 -14.59 -38.80
N THR A 215 -15.15 -14.92 -38.88
CA THR A 215 -14.28 -14.66 -40.04
C THR A 215 -14.02 -15.95 -40.80
N HIS A 216 -14.25 -15.93 -42.12
CA HIS A 216 -13.93 -17.03 -43.03
C HIS A 216 -12.75 -16.63 -43.90
N TYR A 217 -11.79 -17.54 -44.09
CA TYR A 217 -10.57 -17.30 -44.86
C TYR A 217 -10.71 -17.89 -46.26
N ARG A 218 -10.77 -17.03 -47.28
CA ARG A 218 -10.78 -17.44 -48.70
C ARG A 218 -9.38 -17.31 -49.28
N LEU A 219 -8.80 -18.43 -49.74
CA LEU A 219 -7.43 -18.46 -50.26
C LEU A 219 -7.33 -17.71 -51.60
N VAL A 220 -6.39 -16.77 -51.71
CA VAL A 220 -6.14 -15.99 -52.93
C VAL A 220 -4.81 -16.37 -53.58
N LYS A 221 -3.75 -16.49 -52.78
CA LYS A 221 -2.40 -16.85 -53.23
C LYS A 221 -1.70 -17.74 -52.21
N ILE A 222 -0.94 -18.73 -52.64
CA ILE A 222 0.00 -19.43 -51.74
C ILE A 222 1.24 -18.56 -51.59
N LYS A 223 1.83 -18.64 -50.40
CA LYS A 223 2.99 -17.87 -49.96
C LYS A 223 4.08 -17.82 -51.06
N PRO A 224 4.47 -16.63 -51.57
CA PRO A 224 5.64 -16.52 -52.44
C PRO A 224 6.93 -16.77 -51.64
N GLU A 225 7.89 -17.46 -52.25
CA GLU A 225 9.26 -17.61 -51.72
C GLU A 225 10.03 -16.29 -51.85
N GLY A 226 9.87 -15.35 -50.91
CA GLY A 226 10.71 -14.15 -50.88
C GLY A 226 10.32 -13.08 -49.86
N ASN A 227 11.33 -12.57 -49.14
CA ASN A 227 11.51 -11.32 -48.37
C ASN A 227 10.35 -10.57 -47.67
N GLU A 228 9.15 -11.13 -47.55
CA GLU A 228 8.15 -10.61 -46.62
C GLU A 228 8.52 -10.99 -45.18
N PRO A 229 8.28 -10.12 -44.17
CA PRO A 229 8.59 -10.41 -42.78
C PRO A 229 7.91 -11.71 -42.41
N SER A 230 8.75 -12.73 -42.28
CA SER A 230 8.31 -14.08 -42.00
C SER A 230 7.40 -14.08 -40.79
N ARG A 231 6.48 -15.04 -40.75
CA ARG A 231 5.78 -15.52 -39.56
C ARG A 231 6.65 -15.41 -38.29
N SER A 232 7.96 -15.65 -38.42
CA SER A 232 9.02 -15.52 -37.40
C SER A 232 9.33 -14.10 -36.92
N ALA A 233 9.35 -13.08 -37.77
CA ALA A 233 9.67 -11.69 -37.39
C ALA A 233 8.63 -11.12 -36.42
N THR A 234 7.34 -11.34 -36.69
CA THR A 234 6.26 -10.97 -35.76
C THR A 234 6.40 -11.70 -34.42
N VAL A 235 6.83 -12.96 -34.41
CA VAL A 235 7.04 -13.74 -33.18
C VAL A 235 8.17 -13.15 -32.35
N VAL A 236 9.29 -12.77 -32.97
CA VAL A 236 10.40 -12.11 -32.27
C VAL A 236 9.92 -10.82 -31.61
N VAL A 237 9.18 -9.97 -32.33
CA VAL A 237 8.62 -8.72 -31.78
C VAL A 237 7.67 -9.00 -30.62
N VAL A 238 6.76 -9.98 -30.76
CA VAL A 238 5.83 -10.39 -29.70
C VAL A 238 6.57 -10.85 -28.44
N ILE A 239 7.62 -11.67 -28.59
CA ILE A 239 8.43 -12.16 -27.47
C ILE A 239 9.12 -10.98 -26.78
N CYS A 240 9.79 -10.10 -27.53
CA CYS A 240 10.49 -8.93 -26.98
C CYS A 240 9.54 -8.00 -26.21
N LEU A 241 8.37 -7.71 -26.76
CA LEU A 241 7.37 -6.83 -26.13
C LEU A 241 6.75 -7.48 -24.88
N SER A 242 6.45 -8.78 -24.94
CA SER A 242 5.89 -9.52 -23.80
C SER A 242 6.88 -9.63 -22.65
N LEU A 243 8.16 -9.93 -22.94
CA LEU A 243 9.22 -9.96 -21.94
C LEU A 243 9.41 -8.58 -21.29
N SER A 244 9.39 -7.50 -22.10
CA SER A 244 9.49 -6.13 -21.59
C SER A 244 8.35 -5.80 -20.62
N ALA A 245 7.11 -6.20 -20.92
CA ALA A 245 5.98 -6.03 -20.01
C ALA A 245 6.12 -6.87 -18.73
N CYS A 246 6.61 -8.11 -18.83
CA CYS A 246 6.95 -8.92 -17.66
C CYS A 246 7.99 -8.24 -16.77
N PHE A 247 9.05 -7.65 -17.35
CA PHE A 247 10.04 -6.88 -16.60
C PHE A 247 9.43 -5.67 -15.88
N ILE A 248 8.51 -4.94 -16.53
CA ILE A 248 7.80 -3.81 -15.90
C ILE A 248 7.02 -4.28 -14.66
N ILE A 249 6.27 -5.38 -14.75
CA ILE A 249 5.53 -5.95 -13.62
C ILE A 249 6.49 -6.44 -12.52
N ALA A 250 7.56 -7.15 -12.89
CA ALA A 250 8.54 -7.69 -11.94
C ALA A 250 9.26 -6.57 -11.17
N ILE A 251 9.79 -5.57 -11.88
CA ILE A 251 10.42 -4.38 -11.26
C ILE A 251 9.39 -3.67 -10.38
N SER A 252 8.14 -3.57 -10.83
CA SER A 252 7.09 -2.92 -10.05
C SER A 252 6.76 -3.67 -8.75
N ALA A 253 6.68 -4.99 -8.82
CA ALA A 253 6.48 -5.86 -7.66
C ALA A 253 7.68 -5.80 -6.70
N ILE A 254 8.91 -5.80 -7.22
CA ILE A 254 10.14 -5.67 -6.42
C ILE A 254 10.19 -4.30 -5.73
N LEU A 255 9.94 -3.20 -6.45
CA LEU A 255 9.92 -1.86 -5.85
C LEU A 255 8.84 -1.75 -4.79
N ARG A 256 7.65 -2.34 -5.02
CA ARG A 256 6.57 -2.38 -4.03
C ARG A 256 6.95 -3.23 -2.82
N ALA A 257 7.53 -4.41 -3.02
CA ALA A 257 8.01 -5.27 -1.94
C ALA A 257 9.13 -4.59 -1.14
N ARG A 258 10.06 -3.88 -1.81
CA ARG A 258 11.10 -3.07 -1.17
C ARG A 258 10.51 -1.89 -0.40
N ASN A 259 9.53 -1.17 -0.96
CA ASN A 259 8.86 -0.08 -0.26
C ASN A 259 8.01 -0.56 0.91
N MET A 260 7.35 -1.71 0.77
CA MET A 260 6.57 -2.34 1.83
C MET A 260 7.49 -2.88 2.92
N ARG A 261 8.63 -3.48 2.55
CA ARG A 261 9.70 -3.86 3.49
C ARG A 261 10.30 -2.64 4.18
N ARG A 262 10.57 -1.55 3.45
CA ARG A 262 11.01 -0.27 4.03
C ARG A 262 9.95 0.35 4.94
N SER A 263 8.66 0.17 4.65
CA SER A 263 7.55 0.68 5.48
C SER A 263 7.27 -0.21 6.69
N ALA A 264 7.49 -1.52 6.58
CA ALA A 264 7.48 -2.46 7.70
C ALA A 264 8.72 -2.27 8.59
N LEU A 265 9.83 -1.85 7.98
CA LEU A 265 11.06 -1.38 8.64
C LEU A 265 11.01 0.12 8.99
N ARG A 266 9.89 0.83 8.76
CA ARG A 266 9.65 2.13 9.43
C ARG A 266 9.30 1.81 10.87
N ALA A 267 10.38 1.49 11.54
CA ALA A 267 10.73 1.70 12.92
C ALA A 267 9.74 2.56 13.72
N GLN A 268 9.51 2.11 14.95
CA GLN A 268 8.55 2.73 15.85
C GLN A 268 9.01 4.17 16.12
N GLN A 269 8.19 5.16 15.74
CA GLN A 269 8.46 6.53 16.12
C GLN A 269 8.28 6.64 17.64
N ILE A 270 9.33 7.05 18.34
CA ILE A 270 9.28 7.29 19.78
C ILE A 270 9.13 8.79 20.00
N THR A 271 8.01 9.18 20.59
CA THR A 271 7.67 10.58 20.87
C THR A 271 7.68 10.81 22.38
N LEU A 272 8.20 11.97 22.79
CA LEU A 272 8.23 12.43 24.16
C LEU A 272 7.33 13.67 24.29
N GLY A 273 6.32 13.60 25.16
CA GLY A 273 5.46 14.72 25.52
C GLY A 273 5.82 15.29 26.90
N ALA A 274 5.48 16.55 27.16
CA ALA A 274 5.61 17.18 28.46
C ALA A 274 4.23 17.46 29.07
N ALA A 275 3.79 16.63 30.01
CA ALA A 275 2.53 16.77 30.73
C ALA A 275 2.75 17.61 32.00
N ILE A 276 2.51 18.92 31.91
CA ILE A 276 2.66 19.84 33.04
C ILE A 276 1.28 20.14 33.63
N PHE A 277 1.13 19.92 34.93
CA PHE A 277 -0.13 20.13 35.64
C PHE A 277 -0.05 21.33 36.59
N ASP A 278 -1.15 22.04 36.76
CA ASP A 278 -1.27 23.06 37.80
C ASP A 278 -1.76 22.49 39.14
N LYS A 279 -1.95 23.36 40.14
CA LYS A 279 -2.50 22.98 41.46
C LYS A 279 -3.90 22.36 41.36
N ALA A 280 -4.70 22.78 40.39
CA ALA A 280 -6.08 22.33 40.17
C ALA A 280 -6.17 21.04 39.35
N GLY A 281 -5.05 20.52 38.83
CA GLY A 281 -5.02 19.31 38.00
C GLY A 281 -5.32 19.56 36.52
N ARG A 282 -5.30 20.82 36.07
CA ARG A 282 -5.41 21.20 34.66
C ARG A 282 -4.08 20.98 33.96
N ILE A 283 -4.12 20.60 32.68
CA ILE A 283 -2.92 20.30 31.89
C ILE A 283 -2.53 21.50 31.02
N LEU A 284 -1.21 21.73 30.89
CA LEU A 284 -0.65 22.71 30.00
C LEU A 284 -0.78 22.28 28.54
N VAL A 285 -1.39 23.13 27.73
CA VAL A 285 -1.56 22.94 26.28
C VAL A 285 -1.19 24.20 25.52
N ASP A 286 -0.85 24.04 24.25
CA ASP A 286 -0.68 25.12 23.30
C ASP A 286 -2.05 25.76 22.90
N PRO A 287 -2.03 26.84 22.09
CA PRO A 287 -3.28 27.46 21.61
C PRO A 287 -4.20 26.51 20.84
N ASP A 288 -3.64 25.47 20.20
CA ASP A 288 -4.36 24.45 19.46
C ASP A 288 -4.91 23.32 20.36
N GLY A 289 -4.63 23.37 21.67
CA GLY A 289 -5.08 22.37 22.64
C GLY A 289 -4.23 21.09 22.65
N CYS A 290 -3.04 21.12 22.07
CA CYS A 290 -2.09 20.02 22.07
C CYS A 290 -1.05 20.16 23.19
N VAL A 291 -0.55 19.03 23.68
CA VAL A 291 0.54 19.00 24.65
C VAL A 291 1.87 19.16 23.92
N PRO A 292 2.82 19.98 24.43
CA PRO A 292 4.15 20.11 23.86
C PRO A 292 4.83 18.75 23.76
N SER A 293 5.32 18.43 22.56
CA SER A 293 5.94 17.14 22.28
C SER A 293 7.03 17.26 21.24
N THR A 294 8.00 16.35 21.34
CA THR A 294 9.10 16.23 20.39
C THR A 294 9.38 14.78 20.07
N VAL A 295 9.96 14.53 18.91
CA VAL A 295 10.31 13.19 18.47
C VAL A 295 11.70 12.86 19.00
N VAL A 296 11.81 11.73 19.71
CA VAL A 296 13.10 11.19 20.18
C VAL A 296 13.83 10.51 19.04
N THR A 297 13.12 9.65 18.31
CA THR A 297 13.64 9.03 17.09
C THR A 297 12.50 8.66 16.15
N ASP A 298 12.75 8.86 14.85
CA ASP A 298 11.89 8.39 13.77
C ASP A 298 12.17 6.92 13.42
N SER A 299 13.24 6.35 14.00
CA SER A 299 13.64 4.98 13.71
C SER A 299 14.18 4.16 14.89
N PHE A 300 13.29 3.68 15.76
CA PHE A 300 13.62 2.63 16.72
C PHE A 300 13.59 1.22 16.08
N LEU A 301 14.73 0.52 16.09
CA LEU A 301 14.84 -0.90 15.75
C LEU A 301 15.06 -1.73 17.03
N GLU A 302 14.31 -2.82 17.14
CA GLU A 302 14.40 -3.73 18.27
C GLU A 302 15.32 -4.91 17.95
N LYS A 303 16.24 -5.22 18.87
CA LYS A 303 17.19 -6.34 18.75
C LYS A 303 16.49 -7.71 18.74
N ASN A 304 15.31 -7.82 19.36
CA ASN A 304 14.45 -9.00 19.38
C ASN A 304 13.07 -8.66 18.77
N THR A 305 12.81 -9.10 17.55
CA THR A 305 11.60 -8.81 16.74
C THR A 305 10.26 -9.29 17.32
N LYS A 306 10.24 -9.84 18.54
CA LYS A 306 9.03 -10.39 19.18
C LYS A 306 8.46 -9.52 20.31
N GLU A 307 9.18 -8.52 20.83
CA GLU A 307 8.78 -7.87 22.08
C GLU A 307 8.36 -6.40 22.05
N GLY A 308 8.51 -5.61 20.99
CA GLY A 308 8.16 -4.18 20.96
C GLY A 308 8.87 -3.30 22.02
N PHE A 309 9.03 -2.01 21.76
CA PHE A 309 9.50 -1.09 22.81
C PHE A 309 8.48 -1.02 23.97
N ASN A 310 8.85 -1.57 25.13
CA ASN A 310 7.99 -1.73 26.31
C ASN A 310 8.71 -1.31 27.61
N ILE A 311 7.98 -1.28 28.72
CA ILE A 311 8.48 -0.83 30.03
C ILE A 311 9.65 -1.68 30.53
N GLY A 312 9.72 -2.98 30.17
CA GLY A 312 10.82 -3.87 30.54
C GLY A 312 12.10 -3.67 29.73
N HIS A 313 12.11 -2.75 28.77
CA HIS A 313 13.29 -2.52 27.92
C HIS A 313 14.43 -1.84 28.72
N PRO A 314 15.70 -2.31 28.62
CA PRO A 314 16.82 -1.72 29.36
C PRO A 314 17.00 -0.21 29.12
N LEU A 315 16.78 0.24 27.88
CA LEU A 315 16.78 1.67 27.54
C LEU A 315 15.66 2.44 28.25
N PHE A 316 14.47 1.86 28.41
CA PHE A 316 13.39 2.50 29.16
C PHE A 316 13.76 2.64 30.64
N HIS A 317 14.27 1.57 31.27
CA HIS A 317 14.75 1.64 32.66
C HIS A 317 15.82 2.72 32.84
N TRP A 318 16.78 2.81 31.93
CA TRP A 318 17.80 3.86 31.96
C TRP A 318 17.17 5.25 31.85
N MET A 319 16.27 5.47 30.89
CA MET A 319 15.58 6.77 30.71
C MET A 319 14.73 7.15 31.93
N PHE A 320 14.07 6.16 32.54
CA PHE A 320 13.28 6.33 33.75
C PHE A 320 14.13 6.81 34.93
N LEU A 321 15.32 6.22 35.11
CA LEU A 321 16.30 6.66 36.12
C LEU A 321 16.91 8.02 35.77
N ALA A 322 17.30 8.22 34.51
CA ALA A 322 17.86 9.47 34.00
C ALA A 322 16.93 10.67 34.26
N SER A 323 15.63 10.49 34.04
CA SER A 323 14.62 11.52 34.25
C SER A 323 14.46 12.00 35.71
N ARG A 324 15.01 11.26 36.68
CA ARG A 324 14.99 11.62 38.10
C ARG A 324 16.26 12.34 38.54
N ASN A 325 17.28 12.41 37.68
CA ASN A 325 18.55 13.06 37.99
C ASN A 325 19.02 13.95 36.84
N TRP A 326 18.17 14.91 36.45
CA TRP A 326 18.49 15.89 35.40
C TRP A 326 19.68 16.79 35.74
N GLY A 327 19.96 17.01 37.03
CA GLY A 327 21.08 17.85 37.47
C GLY A 327 22.43 17.32 36.99
N MET A 328 22.62 15.99 36.94
CA MET A 328 23.83 15.39 36.38
C MET A 328 23.85 15.46 34.84
N ILE A 329 22.69 15.24 34.21
CA ILE A 329 22.56 15.17 32.75
C ILE A 329 22.74 16.54 32.10
N SER A 330 22.26 17.61 32.73
CA SER A 330 22.31 18.97 32.18
C SER A 330 23.73 19.40 31.76
N SER A 331 24.73 19.01 32.54
CA SER A 331 26.16 19.27 32.25
C SER A 331 26.67 18.55 31.00
N LEU A 332 26.07 17.41 30.64
CA LEU A 332 26.47 16.56 29.52
C LEU A 332 25.72 16.86 28.23
N VAL A 333 24.56 17.52 28.29
CA VAL A 333 23.70 17.80 27.11
C VAL A 333 24.47 18.52 26.00
N GLY A 334 25.37 19.43 26.34
CA GLY A 334 26.21 20.15 25.37
C GLY A 334 27.11 19.19 24.56
N GLY A 335 27.79 18.27 25.25
CA GLY A 335 28.64 17.26 24.62
C GLY A 335 27.84 16.28 23.76
N MET A 336 26.69 15.82 24.26
CA MET A 336 25.78 14.95 23.50
C MET A 336 25.31 15.63 22.21
N ARG A 337 24.96 16.93 22.27
CA ARG A 337 24.54 17.69 21.09
C ARG A 337 25.63 17.76 20.02
N GLN A 338 26.88 17.95 20.44
CA GLN A 338 28.02 17.98 19.53
C GLN A 338 28.26 16.60 18.91
N HIS A 339 28.27 15.53 19.71
CA HIS A 339 28.47 14.16 19.23
C HIS A 339 27.39 13.75 18.21
N VAL A 340 26.11 13.95 18.54
CA VAL A 340 24.99 13.61 17.66
C VAL A 340 25.04 14.41 16.35
N SER A 341 25.50 15.66 16.38
CA SER A 341 25.60 16.49 15.17
C SER A 341 26.65 16.01 14.16
N GLN A 342 27.60 15.17 14.60
CA GLN A 342 28.66 14.61 13.76
C GLN A 342 28.26 13.29 13.09
N LEU A 343 27.13 12.69 13.50
CA LEU A 343 26.65 11.42 12.94
C LEU A 343 26.14 11.57 11.49
N PRO A 344 26.03 10.48 10.71
CA PRO A 344 25.45 10.52 9.37
C PRO A 344 23.96 10.89 9.41
N HIS A 345 23.57 11.90 8.64
CA HIS A 345 22.17 12.37 8.54
C HIS A 345 21.57 12.01 7.17
N SER A 346 20.32 11.54 7.16
CA SER A 346 19.55 11.35 5.93
C SER A 346 19.30 12.70 5.25
N ARG A 347 19.67 12.82 3.98
CA ARG A 347 19.58 14.05 3.15
C ARG A 347 18.17 14.63 2.95
N THR A 348 17.15 14.02 3.56
CA THR A 348 15.72 14.29 3.29
C THR A 348 15.09 15.27 4.27
N HIS A 349 15.65 15.46 5.48
CA HIS A 349 15.06 16.30 6.53
C HIS A 349 15.90 17.56 6.81
N LYS A 350 15.24 18.74 6.85
CA LYS A 350 15.88 20.04 7.18
C LYS A 350 16.27 20.15 8.67
N ASP A 351 15.61 19.40 9.55
CA ASP A 351 15.92 19.35 10.98
C ASP A 351 16.98 18.27 11.23
N ARG A 352 18.17 18.69 11.71
CA ARG A 352 19.30 17.79 11.97
C ARG A 352 18.98 16.72 13.03
N ARG A 353 17.96 16.88 13.88
CA ARG A 353 17.60 15.83 14.85
C ARG A 353 16.67 14.75 14.26
N ARG A 354 15.84 15.09 13.28
CA ARG A 354 14.78 14.23 12.70
C ARG A 354 15.26 13.40 11.49
N GLY A 355 16.54 13.09 11.44
CA GLY A 355 17.15 12.45 10.28
C GLY A 355 18.38 11.61 10.59
N ILE A 356 18.67 11.36 11.87
CA ILE A 356 19.80 10.52 12.26
C ILE A 356 19.45 9.10 11.89
N GLN A 357 20.19 8.58 10.92
CA GLN A 357 19.97 7.26 10.40
C GLN A 357 20.54 6.28 11.42
N LEU A 358 19.73 5.79 12.36
CA LEU A 358 20.15 4.78 13.37
C LEU A 358 20.31 3.37 12.78
N VAL A 359 20.06 3.24 11.48
CA VAL A 359 19.98 1.99 10.72
C VAL A 359 20.78 2.15 9.43
N SER A 360 21.77 1.30 9.19
CA SER A 360 22.51 1.31 7.93
C SER A 360 21.56 1.12 6.72
N ASP A 361 21.99 1.49 5.51
CA ASP A 361 21.21 1.25 4.28
C ASP A 361 20.86 -0.24 4.07
N HIS A 362 21.47 -1.15 4.84
CA HIS A 362 21.29 -2.60 4.79
C HIS A 362 20.35 -3.12 5.89
N GLY A 363 19.83 -2.25 6.75
CA GLY A 363 18.86 -2.62 7.80
C GLY A 363 19.49 -3.05 9.12
N GLU A 364 20.79 -2.83 9.31
CA GLU A 364 21.53 -3.23 10.52
C GLU A 364 21.66 -2.04 11.49
N MET A 365 21.66 -2.32 12.79
CA MET A 365 21.87 -1.29 13.83
C MET A 365 23.31 -0.79 13.79
N ILE A 366 23.50 0.52 13.94
CA ILE A 366 24.84 1.13 13.98
C ILE A 366 25.55 0.74 15.28
N GLU A 367 26.88 0.66 15.23
CA GLU A 367 27.73 0.53 16.43
C GLU A 367 27.34 1.62 17.45
N SER A 368 27.24 1.25 18.73
CA SER A 368 26.81 2.15 19.82
C SER A 368 25.36 2.66 19.74
N TYR A 369 24.44 1.94 19.07
CA TYR A 369 23.00 2.25 19.03
C TYR A 369 22.41 2.68 20.38
N ASP A 370 22.68 1.91 21.44
CA ASP A 370 22.15 2.18 22.79
C ASP A 370 22.64 3.53 23.35
N MET A 371 23.89 3.91 23.09
CA MET A 371 24.45 5.20 23.51
C MET A 371 23.79 6.35 22.76
N ILE A 372 23.72 6.25 21.43
CA ILE A 372 23.10 7.28 20.59
C ILE A 372 21.62 7.46 20.97
N PHE A 373 20.91 6.37 21.26
CA PHE A 373 19.52 6.44 21.68
C PHE A 373 19.34 7.17 23.02
N ARG A 374 20.22 6.91 24.01
CA ARG A 374 20.23 7.63 25.29
C ARG A 374 20.48 9.13 25.09
N GLU A 375 21.41 9.49 24.21
CA GLU A 375 21.68 10.88 23.87
C GLU A 375 20.49 11.56 23.18
N LEU A 376 19.83 10.86 22.25
CA LEU A 376 18.62 11.35 21.59
C LEU A 376 17.49 11.64 22.57
N PHE A 377 17.30 10.78 23.58
CA PHE A 377 16.33 11.03 24.65
C PHE A 377 16.67 12.30 25.44
N CYS A 378 17.91 12.47 25.88
CA CYS A 378 18.35 13.66 26.60
C CYS A 378 18.20 14.93 25.76
N LEU A 379 18.53 14.87 24.47
CA LEU A 379 18.38 16.00 23.53
C LEU A 379 16.92 16.31 23.23
N ALA A 380 16.04 15.32 23.24
CA ALA A 380 14.60 15.51 23.14
C ALA A 380 14.04 16.21 24.40
N ALA A 381 14.42 15.74 25.59
CA ALA A 381 14.06 16.41 26.85
C ALA A 381 14.57 17.86 26.90
N ALA A 382 15.81 18.10 26.49
CA ALA A 382 16.38 19.45 26.37
C ALA A 382 15.62 20.31 25.36
N ALA A 383 15.20 19.75 24.22
CA ALA A 383 14.39 20.48 23.23
C ALA A 383 13.02 20.90 23.78
N LEU A 384 12.39 20.03 24.57
CA LEU A 384 11.13 20.34 25.23
C LEU A 384 11.32 21.45 26.28
N ALA A 385 12.40 21.39 27.05
CA ALA A 385 12.76 22.45 27.99
C ALA A 385 12.96 23.79 27.26
N ASP A 386 13.73 23.79 26.16
CA ASP A 386 13.94 24.97 25.30
C ASP A 386 12.59 25.50 24.77
N GLN A 387 11.69 24.63 24.30
CA GLN A 387 10.36 24.98 23.78
C GLN A 387 9.42 25.58 24.85
N LEU A 388 9.51 25.06 26.07
CA LEU A 388 8.78 25.55 27.24
C LEU A 388 9.46 26.76 27.90
N ARG A 389 10.61 27.21 27.37
CA ARG A 389 11.47 28.24 27.95
C ARG A 389 11.82 27.94 29.41
N ASN A 390 12.05 26.67 29.74
CA ASN A 390 12.36 26.18 31.08
C ASN A 390 13.75 25.52 31.12
N ASP A 391 14.30 25.32 32.31
CA ASP A 391 15.51 24.51 32.45
C ASP A 391 15.17 23.01 32.29
N ILE A 392 16.13 22.21 31.84
CA ILE A 392 15.96 20.76 31.74
C ILE A 392 15.75 20.13 33.13
N THR A 393 16.24 20.75 34.19
CA THR A 393 16.08 20.28 35.57
C THR A 393 14.64 20.30 36.06
N SER A 394 13.80 21.17 35.48
CA SER A 394 12.39 21.36 35.84
C SER A 394 11.42 20.79 34.79
N ILE A 395 11.91 20.01 33.82
CA ILE A 395 11.07 19.41 32.77
C ILE A 395 10.16 18.29 33.30
N GLY A 396 10.49 17.72 34.47
CA GLY A 396 9.73 16.65 35.12
C GLY A 396 10.33 15.26 34.95
N VAL A 397 9.62 14.27 35.49
CA VAL A 397 10.06 12.86 35.56
C VAL A 397 9.32 12.01 34.54
N LEU A 398 9.94 10.95 34.05
CA LEU A 398 9.30 10.04 33.10
C LEU A 398 8.19 9.23 33.77
N TRP A 399 7.00 9.22 33.17
CA TRP A 399 5.87 8.37 33.53
C TRP A 399 6.24 6.88 33.41
N ASP A 400 5.62 6.04 34.24
CA ASP A 400 5.93 4.61 34.33
C ASP A 400 5.23 3.75 33.25
N GLU A 401 4.46 4.35 32.34
CA GLU A 401 3.83 3.66 31.21
C GLU A 401 4.19 4.26 29.85
N ILE A 402 4.20 3.39 28.83
CA ILE A 402 4.36 3.77 27.41
C ILE A 402 3.02 3.61 26.70
N LEU A 403 2.56 4.67 26.03
CA LEU A 403 1.31 4.63 25.27
C LEU A 403 1.57 4.27 23.79
N PRO A 404 0.88 3.25 23.23
CA PRO A 404 1.05 2.91 21.83
C PRO A 404 0.37 3.93 20.91
N THR A 405 1.08 4.34 19.85
CA THR A 405 0.56 5.24 18.81
C THR A 405 0.29 4.50 17.50
N GLY A 406 -0.60 5.05 16.67
CA GLY A 406 -0.69 4.67 15.27
C GLY A 406 -1.92 5.22 14.57
N ALA A 407 -1.84 5.33 13.25
CA ALA A 407 -2.95 5.79 12.44
C ALA A 407 -4.18 4.92 12.69
N ASN A 408 -5.29 5.56 13.11
CA ASN A 408 -6.57 4.90 13.23
C ASN A 408 -6.94 4.27 11.88
N GLY A 409 -6.87 2.94 11.80
CA GLY A 409 -7.61 2.21 10.80
C GLY A 409 -9.09 2.50 11.05
N ARG A 410 -9.68 3.41 10.28
CA ARG A 410 -11.13 3.56 10.18
C ARG A 410 -11.71 2.18 9.90
N ARG A 411 -12.27 1.53 10.92
CA ARG A 411 -13.23 0.44 10.71
C ARG A 411 -14.36 1.04 9.88
N PRO A 412 -14.75 0.46 8.74
CA PRO A 412 -15.98 0.84 8.08
C PRO A 412 -17.09 0.64 9.11
N ARG A 413 -17.78 1.71 9.44
CA ARG A 413 -18.96 1.70 10.30
C ARG A 413 -19.95 0.75 9.65
N ALA A 414 -20.09 -0.45 10.22
CA ALA A 414 -21.15 -1.37 9.84
C ALA A 414 -22.46 -0.59 9.96
N GLN A 415 -23.14 -0.50 8.83
CA GLN A 415 -24.35 0.29 8.67
C GLN A 415 -25.38 -0.26 9.65
N GLN A 416 -25.73 0.59 10.61
CA GLN A 416 -26.72 0.36 11.64
C GLN A 416 -28.07 0.16 10.92
N GLN A 417 -28.46 -1.09 10.72
CA GLN A 417 -29.76 -1.45 10.17
C GLN A 417 -30.82 -1.10 11.23
N LYS A 418 -31.76 -0.24 10.84
CA LYS A 418 -32.94 0.13 11.64
C LYS A 418 -33.73 -1.12 12.05
N PRO A 419 -34.29 -1.21 13.26
CA PRO A 419 -35.26 -2.24 13.60
C PRO A 419 -36.60 -1.90 12.95
N GLY A 420 -37.02 -2.72 11.99
CA GLY A 420 -38.37 -2.74 11.45
C GLY A 420 -39.28 -3.64 12.29
N GLN A 421 -40.44 -3.11 12.64
CA GLN A 421 -41.53 -3.76 13.37
C GLN A 421 -42.07 -5.01 12.68
N GLY A 422 -42.48 -5.98 13.52
CA GLY A 422 -43.70 -6.77 13.33
C GLY A 422 -43.53 -8.15 12.69
N GLY A 423 -43.86 -9.21 13.44
CA GLY A 423 -44.13 -10.53 12.86
C GLY A 423 -43.89 -11.71 13.78
N PHE A 424 -44.89 -12.03 14.59
CA PHE A 424 -45.23 -13.29 15.27
C PHE A 424 -44.30 -14.53 15.09
N ALA A 425 -43.86 -15.06 16.24
CA ALA A 425 -43.45 -16.46 16.40
C ALA A 425 -44.66 -17.38 16.57
N PRO A 426 -44.47 -18.70 16.36
CA PRO A 426 -44.88 -19.63 17.42
C PRO A 426 -43.79 -20.68 17.77
N GLU A 427 -43.67 -20.92 19.08
CA GLU A 427 -43.22 -22.15 19.76
C GLU A 427 -44.08 -23.36 19.32
N ALA A 428 -43.73 -24.65 19.40
CA ALA A 428 -42.62 -25.46 19.93
C ALA A 428 -42.76 -26.88 19.33
N ILE A 429 -41.75 -27.75 19.54
CA ILE A 429 -41.84 -29.15 20.05
C ILE A 429 -40.66 -30.01 19.57
N GLU A 430 -40.00 -30.64 20.54
CA GLU A 430 -38.93 -31.63 20.45
C GLU A 430 -39.44 -33.03 20.07
N THR A 431 -38.60 -33.83 19.38
CA THR A 431 -38.33 -35.28 19.55
C THR A 431 -37.22 -35.65 18.55
N GLY A 432 -36.00 -36.03 18.97
CA GLY A 432 -35.49 -37.42 19.12
C GLY A 432 -35.23 -38.13 17.77
N ASP A 433 -34.20 -38.93 17.51
CA ASP A 433 -32.90 -39.27 18.12
C ASP A 433 -32.05 -39.94 17.00
N ASP A 434 -30.74 -40.11 17.26
CA ASP A 434 -29.77 -41.04 16.64
C ASP A 434 -29.07 -40.78 15.28
N LYS A 435 -27.83 -40.27 15.44
CA LYS A 435 -26.52 -40.87 15.04
C LYS A 435 -26.19 -41.18 13.57
N HIS A 436 -25.27 -40.36 13.04
CA HIS A 436 -23.97 -40.86 12.52
C HIS A 436 -22.86 -39.80 12.62
N ASP A 437 -21.83 -40.16 13.40
CA ASP A 437 -20.39 -39.94 13.24
C ASP A 437 -19.79 -38.61 12.76
N SER A 438 -19.32 -37.86 13.77
CA SER A 438 -17.89 -37.62 14.07
C SER A 438 -16.96 -37.13 12.95
N LEU A 439 -16.83 -35.80 12.82
CA LEU A 439 -15.58 -35.02 12.75
C LEU A 439 -15.88 -33.61 12.22
N ASN A 440 -16.03 -32.63 13.12
CA ASN A 440 -15.69 -31.20 12.94
C ASN A 440 -16.41 -30.30 13.96
N MET A 441 -16.04 -30.39 15.24
CA MET A 441 -16.22 -29.27 16.17
C MET A 441 -15.34 -29.40 17.42
N ALA A 442 -14.05 -29.19 17.22
CA ALA A 442 -13.11 -28.59 18.15
C ALA A 442 -12.09 -27.94 17.20
N GLU A 443 -12.02 -26.62 17.03
CA GLU A 443 -11.47 -25.71 18.00
C GLU A 443 -11.68 -24.30 17.41
N LYS A 444 -12.82 -23.67 17.71
CA LYS A 444 -13.02 -22.23 17.44
C LYS A 444 -12.35 -21.47 18.59
N GLY A 445 -11.03 -21.52 18.61
CA GLY A 445 -10.25 -21.20 19.80
C GLY A 445 -8.87 -20.64 19.50
N ILE A 446 -8.70 -19.84 18.44
CA ILE A 446 -7.44 -19.12 18.22
C ILE A 446 -7.74 -17.67 17.81
N ASN A 447 -8.21 -16.90 18.78
CA ASN A 447 -7.94 -15.46 18.84
C ASN A 447 -6.45 -15.27 19.20
N ILE A 448 -5.54 -15.60 18.28
CA ILE A 448 -4.16 -15.12 18.39
C ILE A 448 -4.17 -13.70 17.83
N ARG A 449 -4.15 -12.77 18.79
CA ARG A 449 -3.61 -11.41 18.69
C ARG A 449 -2.93 -11.17 17.35
N GLN A 450 -3.64 -10.46 16.49
CA GLN A 450 -3.05 -9.74 15.37
C GLN A 450 -2.04 -8.76 16.01
N GLN A 451 -0.80 -9.22 16.18
CA GLN A 451 0.30 -8.41 16.67
C GLN A 451 0.52 -7.32 15.64
N ASP A 452 0.10 -6.11 16.00
CA ASP A 452 0.20 -4.91 15.18
C ASP A 452 1.67 -4.48 15.05
N TYR A 453 2.39 -5.16 14.15
CA TYR A 453 3.70 -4.76 13.67
C TYR A 453 3.57 -3.43 12.90
N GLY A 454 3.73 -2.32 13.61
CA GLY A 454 3.72 -0.96 13.05
C GLY A 454 3.21 0.14 13.98
N ARG A 455 3.37 0.02 15.30
CA ARG A 455 2.92 1.02 16.28
C ARG A 455 4.11 1.85 16.78
N GLY A 456 3.99 3.18 16.78
CA GLY A 456 4.93 4.05 17.49
C GLY A 456 4.69 4.00 19.00
N SER A 457 5.55 4.66 19.77
CA SER A 457 5.48 4.71 21.23
C SER A 457 5.51 6.15 21.72
N LEU A 458 4.63 6.48 22.66
CA LEU A 458 4.51 7.80 23.27
C LEU A 458 4.84 7.70 24.76
N MET A 459 5.77 8.53 25.19
CA MET A 459 6.20 8.68 26.58
C MET A 459 5.92 10.10 27.06
N PHE A 460 5.73 10.28 28.36
CA PHE A 460 5.50 11.59 28.97
C PHE A 460 6.50 11.89 30.07
N LEU A 461 7.07 13.09 30.03
CA LEU A 461 7.68 13.75 31.18
C LEU A 461 6.58 14.50 31.93
N ILE A 462 6.47 14.27 33.23
CA ILE A 462 5.43 14.82 34.07
C ILE A 462 6.06 15.78 35.08
N SER A 463 5.55 17.01 35.14
CA SER A 463 5.91 18.00 36.15
C SER A 463 4.68 18.75 36.65
N ARG A 464 4.87 19.48 37.75
CA ARG A 464 3.84 20.32 38.34
C ARG A 464 4.30 21.77 38.45
N ALA A 465 3.41 22.70 38.16
CA ALA A 465 3.59 24.13 38.42
C ALA A 465 3.08 24.43 39.84
N ASP A 466 3.99 24.41 40.82
CA ASP A 466 3.66 24.60 42.24
C ASP A 466 3.49 26.07 42.64
N SER A 467 4.03 27.00 41.85
CA SER A 467 3.90 28.44 42.06
C SER A 467 2.98 29.08 41.04
N ASP A 468 2.21 30.07 41.48
CA ASP A 468 1.37 30.85 40.57
C ASP A 468 2.24 31.65 39.57
N ARG A 469 3.47 31.99 39.96
CA ARG A 469 4.46 32.62 39.07
C ARG A 469 4.92 31.68 37.95
N ASP A 470 5.00 30.37 38.22
CA ASP A 470 5.38 29.39 37.20
C ASP A 470 4.24 29.18 36.20
N ALA A 471 3.00 29.15 36.69
CA ALA A 471 1.83 29.10 35.83
C ALA A 471 1.74 30.34 34.91
N GLU A 472 1.95 31.54 35.46
CA GLU A 472 1.98 32.79 34.70
C GLU A 472 3.10 32.82 33.65
N ARG A 473 4.27 32.24 33.95
CA ARG A 473 5.38 32.13 33.00
C ARG A 473 4.96 31.33 31.76
N PHE A 474 4.30 30.18 31.93
CA PHE A 474 3.82 29.40 30.79
C PHE A 474 2.74 30.14 30.00
N VAL A 475 1.86 30.85 30.67
CA VAL A 475 0.83 31.68 30.03
C VAL A 475 1.47 32.81 29.19
N SER A 476 2.48 33.49 29.73
CA SER A 476 3.23 34.52 29.00
C SER A 476 4.02 33.97 27.80
N ALA A 477 4.38 32.69 27.83
CA ALA A 477 5.01 31.99 26.72
C ALA A 477 4.02 31.53 25.63
N GLY A 478 2.72 31.77 25.82
CA GLY A 478 1.65 31.46 24.85
C GLY A 478 0.93 30.13 25.10
N TYR A 479 1.15 29.49 26.24
CA TYR A 479 0.46 28.26 26.63
C TYR A 479 -0.76 28.56 27.53
N ARG A 480 -1.63 27.58 27.74
CA ARG A 480 -2.79 27.69 28.64
C ARG A 480 -3.01 26.42 29.42
N PHE A 481 -3.54 26.54 30.63
CA PHE A 481 -4.00 25.40 31.42
C PHE A 481 -5.46 25.09 31.10
N ALA A 482 -5.74 23.87 30.68
CA ALA A 482 -7.08 23.42 30.28
C ALA A 482 -7.53 22.21 31.09
N GLU A 483 -8.85 22.09 31.28
CA GLU A 483 -9.46 20.94 31.93
C GLU A 483 -9.26 19.66 31.11
N LEU A 484 -8.89 18.57 31.77
CA LEU A 484 -8.54 17.30 31.12
C LEU A 484 -9.61 16.82 30.15
N HIS A 485 -10.88 16.86 30.55
CA HIS A 485 -12.00 16.40 29.74
C HIS A 485 -12.25 17.24 28.48
N GLN A 486 -11.76 18.48 28.42
CA GLN A 486 -11.93 19.37 27.26
C GLN A 486 -10.88 19.12 26.18
N VAL A 487 -9.68 18.71 26.57
CA VAL A 487 -8.53 18.55 25.67
C VAL A 487 -8.11 17.10 25.45
N SER A 488 -8.62 16.14 26.23
CA SER A 488 -8.25 14.72 26.14
C SER A 488 -8.39 14.15 24.73
N GLU A 489 -9.50 14.42 24.05
CA GLU A 489 -9.74 13.96 22.67
C GLU A 489 -8.83 14.64 21.64
N ILE A 490 -8.56 15.95 21.82
CA ILE A 490 -7.66 16.71 20.94
C ILE A 490 -6.25 16.15 21.05
N ILE A 491 -5.73 16.00 22.28
CA ILE A 491 -4.40 15.45 22.56
C ILE A 491 -4.30 14.00 22.06
N ARG A 492 -5.32 13.17 22.31
CA ARG A 492 -5.36 11.78 21.83
C ARG A 492 -5.27 11.71 20.31
N SER A 493 -5.99 12.60 19.62
CA SER A 493 -6.02 12.64 18.16
C SER A 493 -4.73 13.19 17.56
N SER A 494 -4.15 14.26 18.12
CA SER A 494 -2.92 14.88 17.62
C SER A 494 -1.71 13.98 17.82
N MET A 495 -1.63 13.30 18.97
CA MET A 495 -0.57 12.35 19.30
C MET A 495 -0.83 10.93 18.79
N HIS A 496 -1.96 10.70 18.10
CA HIS A 496 -2.38 9.40 17.58
C HIS A 496 -2.36 8.27 18.63
N ALA A 497 -2.72 8.58 19.87
CA ALA A 497 -2.72 7.62 20.97
C ALA A 497 -3.90 6.64 20.82
N LYS A 498 -3.62 5.33 20.94
CA LYS A 498 -4.62 4.26 20.77
C LYS A 498 -5.39 3.90 22.03
N SER A 499 -5.13 4.55 23.17
CA SER A 499 -5.81 4.24 24.43
C SER A 499 -7.25 4.73 24.40
N HIS A 500 -8.20 3.83 24.68
CA HIS A 500 -9.63 4.16 24.82
C HIS A 500 -9.93 4.88 26.15
N GLU A 501 -9.01 4.81 27.10
CA GLU A 501 -9.08 5.43 28.43
C GLU A 501 -8.01 6.52 28.58
N PHE A 502 -7.79 7.30 27.52
CA PHE A 502 -6.72 8.31 27.52
C PHE A 502 -6.92 9.40 28.57
N GLU A 503 -8.16 9.82 28.82
CA GLU A 503 -8.47 10.77 29.89
C GLU A 503 -8.14 10.23 31.28
N THR A 504 -8.47 8.96 31.57
CA THR A 504 -8.09 8.30 32.82
C THR A 504 -6.57 8.29 32.98
N LYS A 505 -5.83 8.00 31.91
CA LYS A 505 -4.36 8.05 31.93
C LYS A 505 -3.82 9.45 32.22
N LEU A 506 -4.40 10.51 31.65
CA LEU A 506 -3.99 11.87 31.98
C LEU A 506 -4.30 12.24 33.44
N ARG A 507 -5.42 11.73 33.97
CA ARG A 507 -5.77 11.91 35.39
C ARG A 507 -4.77 11.19 36.30
N ASP A 508 -4.39 9.96 35.97
CA ASP A 508 -3.35 9.21 36.67
C ASP A 508 -2.01 9.98 36.68
N MET A 509 -1.63 10.58 35.53
CA MET A 509 -0.43 11.41 35.42
C MET A 509 -0.50 12.65 36.32
N SER A 510 -1.68 13.29 36.43
CA SER A 510 -1.85 14.45 37.32
C SER A 510 -1.62 14.06 38.79
N THR A 511 -2.14 12.90 39.22
CA THR A 511 -1.95 12.38 40.59
C THR A 511 -0.53 11.92 40.87
N TYR A 512 0.20 11.46 39.85
CA TYR A 512 1.58 10.99 40.00
C TYR A 512 2.52 12.01 40.63
N THR A 513 2.35 13.27 40.26
CA THR A 513 3.16 14.38 40.79
C THR A 513 2.92 14.62 42.28
N SER A 514 1.72 14.31 42.78
CA SER A 514 1.37 14.49 44.19
C SER A 514 1.83 13.35 45.09
N GLU A 515 1.93 12.12 44.54
CA GLU A 515 2.37 10.93 45.28
C GLU A 515 3.90 10.82 45.40
N GLN A 516 4.67 11.54 44.57
CA GLN A 516 6.12 11.64 44.72
C GLN A 516 6.57 12.49 45.92
N ASN A 517 5.63 12.89 46.80
CA ASN A 517 5.94 13.44 48.10
C ASN A 517 6.81 12.46 48.91
N HIS A 518 8.11 12.67 48.79
CA HIS A 518 9.16 12.41 49.77
C HIS A 518 8.93 11.15 50.61
N LEU A 519 9.53 10.03 50.19
CA LEU A 519 9.94 9.03 51.16
C LEU A 519 10.83 9.77 52.17
N LEU A 520 10.32 9.99 53.37
CA LEU A 520 11.06 10.61 54.44
C LEU A 520 12.36 9.83 54.65
N PRO A 521 13.49 10.50 54.96
CA PRO A 521 14.74 9.80 55.27
C PRO A 521 14.48 8.70 56.31
N GLY A 522 14.75 7.45 55.96
CA GLY A 522 14.37 6.31 56.78
C GLY A 522 14.59 4.97 56.09
N VAL A 523 14.29 3.88 56.80
CA VAL A 523 14.33 2.52 56.27
C VAL A 523 13.00 2.23 55.59
N HIS A 524 13.04 1.90 54.31
CA HIS A 524 11.87 1.57 53.50
C HIS A 524 11.86 0.08 53.20
N LEU A 525 10.74 -0.59 53.49
CA LEU A 525 10.55 -1.99 53.13
C LEU A 525 9.88 -2.09 51.77
N GLY A 526 10.49 -2.90 50.92
CA GLY A 526 10.05 -3.10 49.55
C GLY A 526 9.50 -4.48 49.27
N PHE A 527 8.32 -4.55 48.65
CA PHE A 527 7.73 -5.82 48.22
C PHE A 527 7.69 -5.91 46.71
N PHE A 528 8.19 -7.02 46.18
CA PHE A 528 8.04 -7.40 44.79
C PHE A 528 7.61 -8.86 44.70
N ALA A 529 6.91 -9.21 43.62
CA ALA A 529 6.55 -10.58 43.28
C ALA A 529 7.23 -10.97 41.97
N ILE A 530 7.46 -12.26 41.76
CA ILE A 530 8.04 -12.77 40.51
C ILE A 530 6.97 -13.64 39.83
N ARG A 531 6.68 -13.34 38.56
CA ARG A 531 5.73 -14.08 37.73
C ARG A 531 6.44 -14.71 36.55
N ALA A 532 6.30 -16.02 36.37
CA ALA A 532 6.84 -16.69 35.18
C ALA A 532 6.01 -16.39 33.92
N ARG A 533 6.68 -16.15 32.79
CA ARG A 533 6.12 -16.00 31.44
C ARG A 533 6.64 -17.12 30.53
N VAL A 534 5.72 -17.71 29.78
CA VAL A 534 5.96 -18.88 28.91
C VAL A 534 6.98 -18.61 27.78
N SER A 535 7.21 -17.35 27.40
CA SER A 535 8.10 -16.99 26.27
C SER A 535 9.34 -16.16 26.63
N SER A 536 9.42 -15.58 27.84
CA SER A 536 10.41 -14.53 28.15
C SER A 536 11.04 -14.62 29.55
N GLY A 537 10.87 -15.74 30.26
CA GLY A 537 11.46 -15.94 31.59
C GLY A 537 10.60 -15.41 32.74
N PHE A 538 11.17 -14.67 33.67
CA PHE A 538 10.50 -14.17 34.88
C PHE A 538 10.26 -12.65 34.79
N GLU A 539 9.06 -12.20 35.16
CA GLU A 539 8.64 -10.81 35.24
C GLU A 539 8.56 -10.40 36.71
N VAL A 540 9.25 -9.33 37.10
CA VAL A 540 9.17 -8.78 38.46
C VAL A 540 7.99 -7.82 38.52
N LEU A 541 7.02 -8.12 39.38
CA LEU A 541 5.85 -7.30 39.65
C LEU A 541 6.12 -6.47 40.91
N ALA A 542 6.08 -5.15 40.77
CA ALA A 542 6.11 -4.22 41.89
C ALA A 542 4.76 -3.51 42.00
N ARG A 543 4.43 -3.00 43.19
CA ARG A 543 3.24 -2.16 43.38
C ARG A 543 3.40 -0.88 42.54
N LYS A 544 2.37 -0.53 41.76
CA LYS A 544 2.33 0.72 40.98
C LYS A 544 2.59 1.91 41.91
N GLY A 545 3.55 2.78 41.54
CA GLY A 545 4.04 3.89 42.38
C GLY A 545 5.31 3.59 43.21
N TRP A 546 5.86 2.37 43.16
CA TRP A 546 7.05 1.98 43.93
C TRP A 546 8.23 1.67 43.00
N SER A 547 9.28 2.51 43.03
CA SER A 547 10.56 2.24 42.35
C SER A 547 11.62 1.90 43.39
N PRO A 548 12.15 0.66 43.41
CA PRO A 548 13.33 0.37 44.21
C PRO A 548 14.55 1.05 43.58
N SER A 549 15.12 2.02 44.29
CA SER A 549 16.51 2.42 44.09
C SER A 549 17.39 1.28 44.64
N VAL A 550 18.02 0.52 43.75
CA VAL A 550 19.14 -0.37 44.09
C VAL A 550 20.43 0.35 43.79
#